data_AF-A0A417C378-F1
#
_entry.id   AF-A0A417C378-F1
#
_cell.length_a   1.000
_cell.length_b   1.000
_cell.length_c   1.000
_cell.angle_alpha   90.00
_cell.angle_beta   90.00
_cell.angle_gamma   90.00
#
_symmetry.space_group_name_H-M   'P 1'
#
loop_
_entity.id
_entity.type
_entity.pdbx_description
1 polymer ?
#
loop_
_entity_poly.entity_id
_entity_poly.type
_entity_poly.pdbx_seq_one_letter_code
_entity_poly.pdbx_strand_id
1 'polypeptide(L)'
;MTYKEIVKKKEYFQNITWIHLSNCLKAFENRELLSASIWSAVFVESMLKDILSVLLNVNISTEEISSLIARLRNILNNGSSKYELSATDATVIEDIMRRADEIRLKRNRLVHDTGIENNYLESDADDIYKNVNLIIERYIKTEASKVIYRKNKEVAEEIEHNQVEPTFPMFISTITPHTFE
;
A
#
# COMPACT_ATOMS: atom_id res chain seq x y z
N MET A 1 -1.95 6.63 14.56
CA MET A 1 -1.71 7.91 13.84
C MET A 1 -3.02 8.48 13.31
N THR A 2 -3.09 9.78 13.09
CA THR A 2 -4.21 10.44 12.40
C THR A 2 -4.13 10.27 10.88
N TYR A 3 -5.24 10.41 10.16
CA TYR A 3 -5.28 10.36 8.70
C TYR A 3 -4.27 11.33 8.06
N LYS A 4 -4.23 12.57 8.56
CA LYS A 4 -3.32 13.62 8.07
C LYS A 4 -1.84 13.25 8.22
N GLU A 5 -1.48 12.51 9.27
CA GLU A 5 -0.12 12.02 9.46
C GLU A 5 0.23 10.91 8.48
N ILE A 6 -0.72 10.00 8.20
CA ILE A 6 -0.51 8.88 7.28
C ILE A 6 -0.38 9.37 5.83
N VAL A 7 -1.14 10.39 5.42
CA VAL A 7 -1.03 10.99 4.07
C VAL A 7 0.37 11.52 3.78
N LYS A 8 1.06 12.07 4.79
CA LYS A 8 2.46 12.51 4.66
C LYS A 8 3.45 11.36 4.45
N LYS A 9 3.01 10.10 4.58
CA LYS A 9 3.82 8.89 4.40
C LYS A 9 3.51 8.16 3.10
N LYS A 10 2.75 8.76 2.17
CA LYS A 10 2.41 8.18 0.85
C LYS A 10 3.62 7.56 0.13
N GLU A 11 4.76 8.25 0.15
CA GLU A 11 5.98 7.83 -0.57
C GLU A 11 6.56 6.49 -0.09
N TYR A 12 6.20 6.03 1.11
CA TYR A 12 6.67 4.74 1.64
C TYR A 12 5.93 3.53 1.05
N PHE A 13 4.88 3.75 0.25
CA PHE A 13 4.03 2.71 -0.29
C PHE A 13 4.11 2.67 -1.81
N GLN A 14 3.90 1.50 -2.41
CA GLN A 14 3.62 1.43 -3.84
C GLN A 14 2.26 2.06 -4.13
N ASN A 15 2.05 2.52 -5.37
CA ASN A 15 0.84 3.25 -5.76
C ASN A 15 -0.45 2.48 -5.45
N ILE A 16 -0.48 1.17 -5.77
CA ILE A 16 -1.64 0.32 -5.51
C ILE A 16 -1.90 0.18 -4.00
N THR A 17 -0.86 -0.11 -3.21
CA THR A 17 -0.97 -0.19 -1.75
C THR A 17 -1.45 1.11 -1.14
N TRP A 18 -0.98 2.26 -1.64
CA TRP A 18 -1.45 3.57 -1.22
C TRP A 18 -2.92 3.81 -1.55
N ILE A 19 -3.39 3.42 -2.73
CA ILE A 19 -4.81 3.55 -3.12
C ILE A 19 -5.69 2.77 -2.14
N HIS A 20 -5.31 1.52 -1.84
CA HIS A 20 -6.05 0.68 -0.89
C HIS A 20 -6.02 1.24 0.53
N LEU A 21 -4.86 1.72 1.00
CA LEU A 21 -4.75 2.39 2.29
C LEU A 21 -5.60 3.66 2.35
N SER A 22 -5.58 4.48 1.30
CA SER A 22 -6.39 5.70 1.25
C SER A 22 -7.89 5.39 1.29
N ASN A 23 -8.35 4.36 0.59
CA ASN A 23 -9.76 3.96 0.62
C ASN A 23 -10.16 3.40 1.99
N CYS A 24 -9.29 2.61 2.59
CA CYS A 24 -9.43 2.10 3.95
C CYS A 24 -9.63 3.25 4.96
N LEU A 25 -8.74 4.25 4.94
CA LEU A 25 -8.79 5.36 5.89
C LEU A 25 -10.01 6.25 5.67
N LYS A 26 -10.37 6.54 4.42
CA LYS A 26 -11.59 7.30 4.09
C LYS A 26 -12.85 6.59 4.59
N ALA A 27 -12.94 5.27 4.42
CA ALA A 27 -14.06 4.49 4.92
C ALA A 27 -14.17 4.56 6.46
N PHE A 28 -13.04 4.55 7.18
CA PHE A 28 -13.03 4.76 8.63
C PHE A 28 -13.49 6.18 9.01
N GLU A 29 -13.02 7.22 8.32
CA GLU A 29 -13.46 8.60 8.56
C GLU A 29 -14.97 8.79 8.33
N ASN A 30 -15.52 8.12 7.31
CA ASN A 30 -16.94 8.15 6.98
C ASN A 30 -17.80 7.22 7.87
N ARG A 31 -17.20 6.46 8.80
CA ARG A 31 -17.86 5.41 9.59
C ARG A 31 -18.51 4.30 8.75
N GLU A 32 -17.99 4.06 7.55
CA GLU A 32 -18.41 2.95 6.68
C GLU A 32 -17.67 1.67 7.10
N LEU A 33 -18.04 1.10 8.25
CA LEU A 33 -17.25 0.06 8.94
C LEU A 33 -17.04 -1.22 8.13
N LEU A 34 -18.05 -1.66 7.37
CA LEU A 34 -17.93 -2.82 6.47
C LEU A 34 -16.96 -2.54 5.32
N SER A 35 -17.10 -1.39 4.65
CA SER A 35 -16.18 -0.93 3.60
C SER A 35 -14.76 -0.81 4.13
N ALA A 36 -14.60 -0.23 5.32
CA ALA A 36 -13.31 -0.07 5.98
C ALA A 36 -12.65 -1.44 6.25
N SER A 37 -13.43 -2.43 6.67
CA SER A 37 -12.96 -3.79 6.93
C SER A 37 -12.51 -4.50 5.65
N ILE A 38 -13.26 -4.32 4.55
CA ILE A 38 -12.88 -4.86 3.22
C ILE A 38 -11.60 -4.20 2.73
N TRP A 39 -11.54 -2.86 2.72
CA TRP A 39 -10.36 -2.13 2.25
C TRP A 39 -9.14 -2.39 3.12
N SER A 40 -9.30 -2.64 4.42
CA SER A 40 -8.20 -3.04 5.31
C SER A 40 -7.59 -4.38 4.88
N ALA A 41 -8.41 -5.37 4.53
CA ALA A 41 -7.92 -6.65 4.04
C ALA A 41 -7.17 -6.51 2.71
N VAL A 42 -7.70 -5.72 1.78
CA VAL A 42 -7.06 -5.47 0.47
C VAL A 42 -5.75 -4.68 0.63
N PHE A 43 -5.71 -3.73 1.58
CA PHE A 43 -4.50 -3.00 1.95
C PHE A 43 -3.41 -3.94 2.46
N VAL A 44 -3.71 -4.80 3.45
CA VAL A 44 -2.69 -5.69 4.01
C VAL A 44 -2.20 -6.71 3.00
N GLU A 45 -3.08 -7.20 2.11
CA GLU A 45 -2.66 -8.07 1.00
C GLU A 45 -1.64 -7.37 0.10
N SER A 46 -1.92 -6.13 -0.29
CA SER A 46 -1.03 -5.34 -1.15
C SER A 46 0.30 -5.02 -0.47
N MET A 47 0.26 -4.70 0.82
CA MET A 47 1.48 -4.46 1.60
C MET A 47 2.34 -5.73 1.76
N LEU A 48 1.74 -6.91 1.96
CA LEU A 48 2.50 -8.17 1.99
C LEU A 48 3.14 -8.45 0.62
N LYS A 49 2.45 -8.13 -0.48
CA LYS A 49 3.02 -8.18 -1.85
C LYS A 49 4.18 -7.20 -2.01
N ASP A 50 4.06 -5.98 -1.51
CA ASP A 50 5.13 -4.98 -1.54
C ASP A 50 6.38 -5.51 -0.84
N ILE A 51 6.24 -6.06 0.37
CA ILE A 51 7.35 -6.68 1.12
C ILE A 51 7.97 -7.81 0.32
N LEU A 52 7.17 -8.77 -0.16
CA LEU A 52 7.66 -9.89 -0.98
C LEU A 52 8.36 -9.43 -2.25
N SER A 53 7.83 -8.41 -2.92
CA SER A 53 8.41 -7.87 -4.15
C SER A 53 9.80 -7.29 -3.91
N VAL A 54 10.04 -6.67 -2.75
CA VAL A 54 11.36 -6.17 -2.38
C VAL A 54 12.30 -7.32 -2.02
N LEU A 55 11.85 -8.27 -1.19
CA LEU A 55 12.68 -9.38 -0.73
C LEU A 55 13.11 -10.32 -1.87
N LEU A 56 12.22 -10.57 -2.82
CA LEU A 56 12.46 -11.46 -3.95
C LEU A 56 12.89 -10.73 -5.22
N ASN A 57 12.74 -9.40 -5.26
CA ASN A 57 12.98 -8.57 -6.44
C ASN A 57 12.21 -9.06 -7.68
N VAL A 58 10.94 -9.42 -7.50
CA VAL A 58 10.02 -9.83 -8.56
C VAL A 58 8.66 -9.17 -8.35
N ASN A 59 7.91 -8.97 -9.44
CA ASN A 59 6.51 -8.59 -9.31
C ASN A 59 5.70 -9.80 -8.81
N ILE A 60 4.91 -9.58 -7.78
CA ILE A 60 4.05 -10.60 -7.18
C ILE A 60 2.67 -10.49 -7.82
N SER A 61 2.17 -11.58 -8.38
CA SER A 61 0.83 -11.65 -8.97
C SER A 61 -0.26 -11.59 -7.89
N THR A 62 -1.52 -11.55 -8.31
CA THR A 62 -2.65 -11.63 -7.39
C THR A 62 -2.64 -12.98 -6.68
N GLU A 63 -2.36 -12.96 -5.39
CA GLU A 63 -2.33 -14.12 -4.49
C GLU A 63 -3.12 -13.79 -3.22
N GLU A 64 -3.75 -14.80 -2.64
CA GLU A 64 -4.45 -14.66 -1.36
C GLU A 64 -3.48 -14.39 -0.21
N ILE A 65 -3.95 -13.67 0.81
CA ILE A 65 -3.20 -13.35 2.04
C ILE A 65 -2.52 -14.59 2.65
N SER A 66 -3.19 -15.75 2.70
CA SER A 66 -2.63 -16.99 3.25
C SER A 66 -1.38 -17.47 2.48
N SER A 67 -1.39 -17.38 1.15
CA SER A 67 -0.24 -17.72 0.30
C SER A 67 0.93 -16.77 0.55
N LEU A 68 0.64 -15.47 0.61
CA LEU A 68 1.64 -14.43 0.88
C LEU A 68 2.31 -14.64 2.25
N ILE A 69 1.51 -14.92 3.29
CA ILE A 69 2.02 -15.23 4.63
C ILE A 69 2.88 -16.49 4.61
N ALA A 70 2.46 -17.57 3.94
CA ALA A 70 3.24 -18.80 3.87
C ALA A 70 4.61 -18.58 3.20
N ARG A 71 4.64 -17.80 2.13
CA ARG A 71 5.90 -17.44 1.43
C ARG A 71 6.81 -16.57 2.29
N LEU A 72 6.26 -15.59 2.99
CA LEU A 72 7.05 -14.78 3.92
C LEU A 72 7.60 -15.63 5.06
N ARG A 73 6.83 -16.53 5.66
CA ARG A 73 7.34 -17.47 6.69
C ARG A 73 8.51 -18.29 6.16
N ASN A 74 8.40 -18.79 4.93
CA ASN A 74 9.47 -19.54 4.29
C ASN A 74 10.76 -18.69 4.17
N ILE A 75 10.63 -17.44 3.71
CA ILE A 75 11.76 -16.50 3.60
C ILE A 75 12.36 -16.17 4.96
N LEU A 76 11.54 -15.97 6.00
CA LEU A 76 12.01 -15.68 7.34
C LEU A 76 12.79 -16.84 7.96
N ASN A 77 12.36 -18.08 7.67
CA ASN A 77 12.99 -19.29 8.23
C ASN A 77 14.24 -19.74 7.46
N ASN A 78 14.22 -19.63 6.13
CA ASN A 78 15.27 -20.17 5.26
C ASN A 78 16.17 -19.09 4.64
N GLY A 79 15.92 -17.83 4.94
CA GLY A 79 16.57 -16.68 4.32
C GLY A 79 15.98 -16.34 2.96
N SER A 80 16.29 -15.13 2.46
CA SER A 80 15.98 -14.74 1.09
C SER A 80 17.25 -14.82 0.24
N SER A 81 17.11 -15.09 -1.05
CA SER A 81 18.25 -15.24 -1.97
C SER A 81 18.96 -13.93 -2.31
N LYS A 82 18.36 -12.77 -1.98
CA LYS A 82 18.84 -11.45 -2.46
C LYS A 82 18.84 -10.36 -1.39
N TYR A 83 18.04 -10.51 -0.35
CA TYR A 83 17.85 -9.52 0.70
C TYR A 83 18.14 -10.14 2.08
N GLU A 84 19.26 -9.76 2.70
CA GLU A 84 19.51 -10.14 4.09
C GLU A 84 18.61 -9.32 5.01
N LEU A 85 17.64 -9.99 5.62
CA LEU A 85 16.77 -9.39 6.61
C LEU A 85 17.53 -9.24 7.92
N SER A 86 17.56 -8.03 8.46
CA SER A 86 18.00 -7.83 9.83
C SER A 86 17.05 -8.57 10.79
N ALA A 87 17.55 -9.02 11.94
CA ALA A 87 16.71 -9.66 12.97
C ALA A 87 15.53 -8.75 13.39
N THR A 88 15.75 -7.42 13.39
CA THR A 88 14.70 -6.44 13.68
C THR A 88 13.62 -6.44 12.60
N ASP A 89 14.02 -6.38 11.32
CA ASP A 89 13.06 -6.40 10.21
C ASP A 89 12.29 -7.73 10.13
N ALA A 90 12.95 -8.85 10.41
CA ALA A 90 12.30 -10.15 10.49
C ALA A 90 11.16 -10.16 11.53
N THR A 91 11.43 -9.67 12.75
CA THR A 91 10.40 -9.58 13.81
C THR A 91 9.26 -8.64 13.45
N VAL A 92 9.55 -7.53 12.76
CA VAL A 92 8.54 -6.57 12.31
C VAL A 92 7.66 -7.18 11.23
N ILE A 93 8.25 -7.89 10.26
CA ILE A 93 7.50 -8.57 9.19
C ILE A 93 6.62 -9.67 9.77
N GLU A 94 7.11 -10.43 10.76
CA GLU A 94 6.31 -11.43 11.45
C GLU A 94 5.11 -10.82 12.20
N ASP A 95 5.30 -9.69 12.90
CA ASP A 95 4.18 -8.95 13.52
C ASP A 95 3.17 -8.47 12.48
N ILE A 96 3.63 -7.94 11.35
CA ILE A 96 2.78 -7.52 10.24
C ILE A 96 1.97 -8.70 9.69
N MET A 97 2.60 -9.87 9.49
CA MET A 97 1.92 -11.07 9.00
C MET A 97 0.84 -11.55 9.97
N ARG A 98 1.12 -11.55 11.27
CA ARG A 98 0.14 -11.89 12.31
C ARG A 98 -1.07 -10.96 12.26
N ARG A 99 -0.84 -9.65 12.20
CA ARG A 99 -1.92 -8.64 12.13
C ARG A 99 -2.71 -8.71 10.82
N ALA A 100 -2.06 -9.01 9.71
CA ALA A 100 -2.73 -9.22 8.44
C ALA A 100 -3.68 -10.43 8.51
N ASP A 101 -3.27 -11.51 9.17
CA ASP A 101 -4.14 -12.67 9.39
C ASP A 101 -5.32 -12.33 10.32
N GLU A 102 -5.10 -11.56 11.39
CA GLU A 102 -6.18 -11.07 12.26
C GLU A 102 -7.20 -10.21 11.50
N ILE A 103 -6.73 -9.27 10.67
CA ILE A 103 -7.61 -8.44 9.82
C ILE A 103 -8.40 -9.31 8.86
N ARG A 104 -7.76 -10.31 8.24
CA ARG A 104 -8.42 -11.26 7.33
C ARG A 104 -9.52 -12.04 8.04
N LEU A 105 -9.24 -12.57 9.24
CA LEU A 105 -10.21 -13.33 10.04
C LEU A 105 -11.42 -12.48 10.45
N LYS A 106 -11.17 -11.25 10.94
CA LYS A 106 -12.24 -10.30 11.30
C LYS A 106 -13.07 -9.90 10.09
N ARG A 107 -12.42 -9.55 8.97
CA ARG A 107 -13.13 -9.26 7.70
C ARG A 107 -13.99 -10.43 7.28
N ASN A 108 -13.45 -11.66 7.30
CA ASN A 108 -14.21 -12.84 6.91
C ASN A 108 -15.43 -13.05 7.80
N ARG A 109 -15.34 -12.83 9.11
CA ARG A 109 -16.52 -12.83 10.00
C ARG A 109 -17.55 -11.79 9.54
N LEU A 110 -17.12 -10.54 9.36
CA LEU A 110 -18.01 -9.44 8.95
C LEU A 110 -18.65 -9.63 7.55
N VAL A 111 -17.99 -10.35 6.64
CA VAL A 111 -18.47 -10.59 5.27
C VAL A 111 -19.24 -11.91 5.13
N HIS A 112 -18.96 -12.92 5.97
CA HIS A 112 -19.57 -14.25 5.89
C HIS A 112 -20.62 -14.54 6.99
N ASP A 113 -20.99 -13.56 7.82
CA ASP A 113 -22.06 -13.70 8.81
C ASP A 113 -23.47 -13.70 8.18
N THR A 114 -23.80 -14.82 7.55
CA THR A 114 -24.92 -15.77 7.76
C THR A 114 -26.03 -15.49 8.81
N GLY A 115 -26.32 -14.25 9.21
CA GLY A 115 -27.45 -13.94 10.11
C GLY A 115 -27.11 -13.90 11.60
N ILE A 116 -25.83 -13.64 11.94
CA ILE A 116 -25.43 -13.26 13.30
C ILE A 116 -25.63 -11.75 13.43
N GLU A 117 -26.33 -11.31 14.47
CA GLU A 117 -26.55 -9.88 14.75
C GLU A 117 -25.22 -9.10 14.75
N ASN A 118 -25.21 -7.95 14.08
CA ASN A 118 -24.09 -7.01 13.88
C ASN A 118 -23.47 -6.41 15.17
N ASN A 119 -23.71 -7.01 16.33
CA ASN A 119 -23.28 -6.53 17.64
C ASN A 119 -21.75 -6.46 17.80
N TYR A 120 -20.99 -7.04 16.87
CA TYR A 120 -19.52 -7.04 16.85
C TYR A 120 -18.91 -6.14 15.78
N LEU A 121 -19.69 -5.53 14.88
CA LEU A 121 -19.16 -4.75 13.75
C LEU A 121 -18.28 -3.59 14.21
N GLU A 122 -18.74 -2.82 15.21
CA GLU A 122 -17.97 -1.70 15.75
C GLU A 122 -16.68 -2.16 16.43
N SER A 123 -16.77 -3.23 17.23
CA SER A 123 -15.61 -3.78 17.94
C SER A 123 -14.57 -4.34 16.98
N ASP A 124 -14.99 -5.13 15.99
CA ASP A 124 -14.07 -5.72 15.00
C ASP A 124 -13.49 -4.63 14.09
N ALA A 125 -14.26 -3.61 13.72
CA ALA A 125 -13.77 -2.49 12.94
C ALA A 125 -12.76 -1.62 13.71
N ASP A 126 -12.98 -1.34 14.99
CA ASP A 126 -12.03 -0.62 15.85
C ASP A 126 -10.70 -1.39 16.01
N ASP A 127 -10.80 -2.70 16.24
CA ASP A 127 -9.64 -3.58 16.27
C ASP A 127 -8.88 -3.62 14.94
N ILE A 128 -9.59 -3.69 13.81
CA ILE A 128 -8.98 -3.60 12.48
C ILE A 128 -8.26 -2.25 12.33
N TYR A 129 -8.89 -1.15 12.72
CA TYR A 129 -8.29 0.18 12.65
C TYR A 129 -6.99 0.29 13.47
N LYS A 130 -6.99 -0.26 14.68
CA LYS A 130 -5.79 -0.35 15.53
C LYS A 130 -4.69 -1.17 14.86
N ASN A 131 -5.04 -2.31 14.28
CA ASN A 131 -4.09 -3.16 13.57
C ASN A 131 -3.51 -2.48 12.33
N VAL A 132 -4.33 -1.80 11.52
CA VAL A 132 -3.88 -1.02 10.37
C VAL A 132 -2.89 0.07 10.80
N ASN A 133 -3.18 0.81 11.86
CA ASN A 133 -2.27 1.83 12.38
C ASN A 133 -0.92 1.24 12.81
N LEU A 134 -0.94 0.17 13.62
CA LEU A 134 0.27 -0.49 14.11
C LEU A 134 1.10 -1.05 12.96
N ILE A 135 0.45 -1.65 11.96
CA ILE A 135 1.07 -2.10 10.73
C ILE A 135 1.83 -0.95 10.06
N ILE A 136 1.20 0.21 9.87
CA ILE A 136 1.82 1.36 9.20
C ILE A 136 3.02 1.87 10.01
N GLU A 137 2.86 2.04 11.32
CA GLU A 137 3.94 2.53 12.21
C GLU A 137 5.18 1.65 12.19
N ARG A 138 4.97 0.33 12.05
CA ARG A 138 6.01 -0.68 11.98
C ARG A 138 6.61 -0.74 10.58
N TYR A 139 5.77 -0.79 9.55
CA TYR A 139 6.18 -0.96 8.16
C TYR A 139 7.11 0.14 7.68
N ILE A 140 6.81 1.41 7.95
CA ILE A 140 7.63 2.57 7.50
C ILE A 140 9.06 2.58 8.07
N LYS A 141 9.35 1.73 9.06
CA LYS A 141 10.68 1.59 9.66
C LYS A 141 11.50 0.46 9.02
N THR A 142 10.84 -0.46 8.32
CA THR A 142 11.48 -1.59 7.64
C THR A 142 12.32 -1.12 6.47
N GLU A 143 13.37 -1.87 6.13
CA GLU A 143 14.13 -1.56 4.93
C GLU A 143 13.32 -1.76 3.65
N ALA A 144 12.34 -2.68 3.63
CA ALA A 144 11.44 -2.86 2.50
C ALA A 144 10.72 -1.55 2.12
N SER A 145 10.19 -0.84 3.13
CA SER A 145 9.55 0.46 2.93
C SER A 145 10.55 1.54 2.46
N LYS A 146 11.79 1.50 2.95
CA LYS A 146 12.83 2.47 2.56
C LYS A 146 13.28 2.25 1.11
N VAL A 147 13.33 1.01 0.65
CA VAL A 147 13.61 0.68 -0.76
C VAL A 147 12.52 1.27 -1.66
N ILE A 148 11.24 1.10 -1.29
CA ILE A 148 10.11 1.67 -2.04
C ILE A 148 10.16 3.20 -2.02
N TYR A 149 10.45 3.80 -0.87
CA TYR A 149 10.60 5.25 -0.72
C TYR A 149 11.65 5.83 -1.68
N ARG A 150 12.83 5.21 -1.76
CA ARG A 150 13.90 5.63 -2.68
C ARG A 150 13.46 5.52 -4.13
N LYS A 151 12.90 4.37 -4.53
CA LYS A 151 12.38 4.16 -5.89
C LYS A 151 11.33 5.19 -6.29
N ASN A 152 10.40 5.49 -5.39
CA ASN A 152 9.35 6.49 -5.64
C ASN A 152 9.92 7.90 -5.81
N LYS A 153 10.99 8.24 -5.06
CA LYS A 153 11.70 9.52 -5.21
C LYS A 153 12.45 9.62 -6.53
N GLU A 154 13.19 8.58 -6.89
CA GLU A 154 13.91 8.51 -8.17
C GLU A 154 12.94 8.73 -9.34
N VAL A 155 11.79 8.07 -9.32
CA VAL A 155 10.74 8.26 -10.34
C VAL A 155 10.18 9.69 -10.34
N ALA A 156 9.98 10.30 -9.18
CA ALA A 156 9.49 11.68 -9.11
C ALA A 156 10.51 12.67 -9.67
N GLU A 157 11.79 12.50 -9.35
CA GLU A 157 12.90 13.32 -9.86
C GLU A 157 13.06 13.14 -11.38
N GLU A 158 12.93 11.92 -11.91
CA GLU A 158 12.92 11.67 -13.36
C GLU A 158 11.74 12.35 -14.06
N ILE A 159 10.55 12.37 -13.45
CA ILE A 159 9.39 13.06 -14.01
C ILE A 159 9.61 14.58 -14.01
N GLU A 160 10.16 15.15 -12.94
CA GLU A 160 10.50 16.58 -12.89
C GLU A 160 11.60 16.95 -13.88
N HIS A 161 12.62 16.09 -14.05
CA HIS A 161 13.71 16.34 -14.99
C HIS A 161 13.28 16.18 -16.46
N ASN A 162 12.33 15.29 -16.74
CA ASN A 162 11.77 15.09 -18.08
C ASN A 162 10.63 16.06 -18.43
N GLN A 163 10.15 16.87 -17.48
CA GLN A 163 9.39 18.08 -17.77
C GLN A 163 10.34 19.17 -18.27
N VAL A 164 10.89 18.94 -19.48
CA VAL A 164 11.55 19.95 -20.28
C VAL A 164 10.58 21.12 -20.46
N GLU A 165 11.11 22.34 -20.31
CA GLU A 165 10.43 23.64 -20.38
C GLU A 165 9.23 23.66 -21.35
N PRO A 166 8.12 24.35 -21.01
CA PRO A 166 7.06 24.59 -21.97
C PRO A 166 7.67 25.34 -23.17
N THR A 167 7.89 24.62 -24.26
CA THR A 167 8.26 25.23 -25.54
C THR A 167 7.16 26.22 -25.86
N PHE A 168 7.49 27.51 -25.81
CA PHE A 168 6.58 28.61 -26.14
C PHE A 168 5.78 28.25 -27.40
N PRO A 169 4.46 28.52 -27.47
CA PRO A 169 3.69 28.27 -28.68
C PRO A 169 4.30 29.10 -29.81
N MET A 170 4.99 28.44 -30.73
CA MET A 170 5.52 29.06 -31.93
C MET A 170 4.33 29.32 -32.86
N PHE A 171 3.81 30.54 -32.85
CA PHE A 171 2.80 30.97 -33.81
C PHE A 171 3.43 30.99 -35.21
N ILE A 172 3.20 29.94 -36.00
CA ILE A 172 3.51 29.98 -37.42
C ILE A 172 2.43 30.81 -38.11
N SER A 173 2.73 32.09 -38.31
CA SER A 173 1.94 32.96 -39.19
C SER A 173 2.15 32.48 -40.63
N THR A 174 1.15 31.80 -41.20
CA THR A 174 1.11 31.57 -42.64
C THR A 174 0.66 32.87 -43.32
N ILE A 175 1.61 33.72 -43.67
CA ILE A 175 1.37 34.81 -44.61
C ILE A 175 1.23 34.17 -45.99
N THR A 176 0.01 33.96 -46.48
CA THR A 176 -0.23 33.61 -47.89
C THR A 176 -0.05 34.88 -48.73
N PRO A 177 0.87 34.92 -49.71
CA PRO A 177 1.16 36.13 -50.45
C PRO A 177 0.24 36.25 -51.68
N HIS A 178 -1.08 36.34 -51.50
CA HIS A 178 -2.01 36.65 -52.62
C HIS A 178 -3.26 37.39 -52.14
N THR A 179 -3.09 38.66 -51.74
CA THR A 179 -4.22 39.59 -51.67
C THR A 179 -3.80 40.94 -52.21
N PHE A 180 -3.44 40.96 -53.49
CA PHE A 180 -3.47 42.15 -54.36
C PHE A 180 -3.65 41.68 -55.81
N GLU A 181 -4.91 41.54 -56.21
CA GLU A 181 -5.54 42.01 -57.46
C GLU A 181 -6.96 41.44 -57.59
#